data_AF-A0A2V1BA92-F1
#
_entry.id   AF-A0A2V1BA92-F1
#
_cell.length_a   1.000
_cell.length_b   1.000
_cell.length_c   1.000
_cell.angle_alpha   90.00
_cell.angle_beta   90.00
_cell.angle_gamma   90.00
#
_symmetry.space_group_name_H-M   'P 1'
#
loop_
_entity.id
_entity.type
_entity.pdbx_description
1 polymer ?
#
loop_
_entity_poly.entity_id
_entity_poly.type
_entity_poly.pdbx_seq_one_letter_code
_entity_poly.pdbx_strand_id
1 'polypeptide(L)'
;MATILKRASKGKAGYGKIQFCGEQARRDGLQYFWVDTCCIDKSNACYVYLPDVSQSSSVLADNSNESWESFRKSEWFRRGWTLQELIAPASVDFFSREEVLLGNKTSLEQDICETTGIPATALRGSALSDFSVAERMSWTECRETTYKEDKAYSLLGIFDVYMPLIYGEGKDRALRRLREEIDKASRGTSLFKREDFSVSFSLSDVSDVEHFVARKIELVKIHKALGVDGSRRVVVLHGLGGIGKTQLTVAYAKRHKDDYSGIFWLNIKDENSLKQSFVKVAKQISREHPLALRLSNVDTNENLDDVVDAVKEWLSLLNNKRWLMIYDNYDSPKLPGKTDPTVVNIREFLPELY
;
A
#
# COMPACT_ATOMS: atom_id res chain seq x y z
N MET A 1 -9.99 1.84 2.23
CA MET A 1 -11.33 1.80 2.84
C MET A 1 -11.91 0.41 2.65
N ALA A 2 -12.13 -0.34 3.74
CA ALA A 2 -12.78 -1.65 3.70
C ALA A 2 -14.31 -1.47 3.65
N THR A 3 -14.94 -1.80 2.53
CA THR A 3 -16.40 -1.91 2.52
C THR A 3 -16.78 -3.29 3.07
N ILE A 4 -17.06 -3.35 4.37
CA ILE A 4 -17.85 -4.46 4.94
C ILE A 4 -19.27 -4.28 4.42
N LEU A 5 -19.60 -4.93 3.29
CA LEU A 5 -20.95 -4.91 2.75
C LEU A 5 -21.86 -5.81 3.59
N LYS A 6 -22.44 -5.25 4.66
CA LYS A 6 -23.75 -5.71 5.12
C LYS A 6 -24.77 -5.37 4.03
N ARG A 7 -25.18 -6.41 3.30
CA ARG A 7 -26.26 -6.44 2.28
C ARG A 7 -25.97 -5.66 0.99
N ALA A 8 -25.26 -6.29 0.05
CA ALA A 8 -25.44 -5.96 -1.37
C ALA A 8 -26.78 -6.53 -1.86
N SER A 9 -27.53 -5.76 -2.66
CA SER A 9 -28.79 -6.20 -3.24
C SER A 9 -28.55 -7.31 -4.28
N LYS A 10 -29.25 -8.44 -4.14
CA LYS A 10 -29.11 -9.66 -4.96
C LYS A 10 -29.42 -9.50 -6.47
N GLY A 11 -29.71 -8.28 -6.95
CA GLY A 11 -30.21 -8.01 -8.30
C GLY A 11 -29.28 -7.22 -9.23
N LYS A 12 -28.05 -6.88 -8.83
CA LYS A 12 -27.10 -6.15 -9.70
C LYS A 12 -26.13 -7.13 -10.37
N ALA A 13 -25.81 -6.90 -11.65
CA ALA A 13 -24.89 -7.74 -12.44
C ALA A 13 -23.51 -7.95 -11.76
N GLY A 14 -23.05 -7.00 -10.95
CA GLY A 14 -21.82 -7.11 -10.16
C GLY A 14 -21.90 -7.96 -8.88
N TYR A 15 -23.06 -8.53 -8.54
CA TYR A 15 -23.22 -9.36 -7.34
C TYR A 15 -22.61 -10.76 -7.52
N GLY A 16 -22.72 -11.35 -8.72
CA GLY A 16 -22.18 -12.67 -9.04
C GLY A 16 -20.67 -12.78 -8.78
N LYS A 17 -19.89 -11.79 -9.26
CA LYS A 17 -18.44 -11.76 -9.01
C LYS A 17 -18.08 -11.70 -7.52
N ILE A 18 -18.87 -11.01 -6.69
CA ILE A 18 -18.58 -10.87 -5.25
C ILE A 18 -18.86 -12.20 -4.55
N GLN A 19 -19.96 -12.86 -4.92
CA GLN A 19 -20.31 -14.17 -4.38
C GLN A 19 -19.25 -15.22 -4.75
N PHE A 20 -18.83 -15.25 -6.03
CA PHE A 20 -17.75 -16.09 -6.51
C PHE A 20 -16.45 -15.85 -5.73
N CYS A 21 -15.96 -14.60 -5.66
CA CYS A 21 -14.71 -14.28 -4.96
C CYS A 21 -14.75 -14.71 -3.48
N GLY A 22 -15.89 -14.54 -2.80
CA GLY A 22 -16.04 -14.97 -1.42
C GLY A 22 -16.03 -16.49 -1.24
N GLU A 23 -16.66 -17.22 -2.15
CA GLU A 23 -16.67 -18.69 -2.12
C GLU A 23 -15.30 -19.27 -2.49
N GLN A 24 -14.62 -18.72 -3.51
CA GLN A 24 -13.28 -19.16 -3.90
C GLN A 24 -12.25 -18.87 -2.80
N ALA A 25 -12.26 -17.67 -2.22
CA ALA A 25 -11.40 -17.33 -1.09
C ALA A 25 -11.62 -18.30 0.10
N ARG A 26 -12.87 -18.67 0.38
CA ARG A 26 -13.21 -19.66 1.42
C ARG A 26 -12.66 -21.05 1.10
N ARG A 27 -12.76 -21.51 -0.16
CA ARG A 27 -12.20 -22.80 -0.61
C ARG A 27 -10.69 -22.85 -0.43
N ASP A 28 -10.03 -21.73 -0.66
CA ASP A 28 -8.57 -21.61 -0.57
C ASP A 28 -8.09 -21.24 0.85
N GLY A 29 -8.98 -21.24 1.84
CA GLY A 29 -8.65 -21.02 3.26
C GLY A 29 -8.36 -19.56 3.63
N LEU A 30 -8.72 -18.60 2.77
CA LEU A 30 -8.51 -17.17 2.99
C LEU A 30 -9.64 -16.56 3.83
N GLN A 31 -9.28 -15.78 4.84
CA GLN A 31 -10.23 -15.14 5.75
C GLN A 31 -10.83 -13.85 5.18
N TYR A 32 -10.10 -13.18 4.28
CA TYR A 32 -10.48 -11.91 3.68
C TYR A 32 -10.14 -11.92 2.19
N PHE A 33 -10.95 -11.22 1.40
CA PHE A 33 -10.69 -10.97 -0.01
C PHE A 33 -11.05 -9.52 -0.32
N TRP A 34 -10.39 -8.98 -1.34
CA TRP A 34 -10.67 -7.64 -1.87
C TRP A 34 -11.23 -7.79 -3.28
N VAL A 35 -12.14 -6.89 -3.60
CA VAL A 35 -12.69 -6.75 -4.95
C VAL A 35 -12.41 -5.32 -5.34
N ASP A 36 -11.83 -5.12 -6.53
CA ASP A 36 -11.49 -3.84 -7.19
C ASP A 36 -9.98 -3.57 -7.34
N THR A 37 -9.61 -2.86 -8.41
CA THR A 37 -8.23 -2.66 -8.89
C THR A 37 -7.35 -1.89 -7.89
N CYS A 38 -7.94 -1.11 -6.98
CA CYS A 38 -7.23 -0.27 -6.03
C CYS A 38 -6.56 -1.02 -4.86
N CYS A 39 -6.64 -2.35 -4.82
CA CYS A 39 -6.17 -3.18 -3.71
C CYS A 39 -5.09 -4.22 -4.12
N ILE A 40 -4.45 -4.04 -5.27
CA ILE A 40 -3.54 -5.05 -5.81
C ILE A 40 -2.15 -4.93 -5.22
N ASP A 41 -1.72 -6.00 -4.56
CA ASP A 41 -0.34 -6.22 -4.10
C ASP A 41 0.31 -7.28 -4.99
N LYS A 42 1.61 -7.10 -5.26
CA LYS A 42 2.43 -8.01 -6.06
C LYS A 42 2.59 -9.39 -5.41
N SER A 43 2.43 -9.47 -4.10
CA SER A 43 2.61 -10.70 -3.31
C SER A 43 1.41 -11.65 -3.31
N ASN A 44 0.23 -11.18 -3.75
CA ASN A 44 -1.04 -11.89 -3.58
C ASN A 44 -1.49 -12.64 -4.84
N ALA A 45 -2.26 -13.71 -4.65
CA ALA A 45 -3.00 -14.38 -5.71
C ALA A 45 -4.23 -13.56 -6.13
N CYS A 46 -4.51 -13.52 -7.44
CA CYS A 46 -5.67 -12.82 -7.99
C CYS A 46 -6.62 -13.79 -8.68
N TYR A 47 -7.92 -13.70 -8.37
CA TYR A 47 -8.95 -14.49 -9.04
C TYR A 47 -9.75 -13.61 -10.00
N VAL A 48 -9.80 -14.02 -11.27
CA VAL A 48 -10.50 -13.31 -12.33
C VAL A 48 -11.71 -14.13 -12.77
N TYR A 49 -12.90 -13.58 -12.54
CA TYR A 49 -14.16 -14.15 -12.99
C TYR A 49 -14.58 -13.53 -14.32
N LEU A 50 -14.72 -14.36 -15.36
CA LEU A 50 -15.03 -13.98 -16.73
C LEU A 50 -16.48 -14.38 -17.08
N PRO A 51 -17.48 -13.50 -16.83
CA PRO A 51 -18.90 -13.82 -17.04
C PRO A 51 -19.29 -14.00 -18.51
N ASP A 52 -18.43 -13.58 -19.43
CA ASP A 52 -18.58 -13.64 -20.88
C ASP A 52 -17.86 -14.84 -21.52
N VAL A 53 -17.18 -15.66 -20.71
CA VAL A 53 -16.54 -16.90 -21.14
C VAL A 53 -17.31 -18.07 -20.55
N SER A 54 -17.84 -18.94 -21.41
CA SER A 54 -18.54 -20.16 -20.99
C SER A 54 -17.78 -21.39 -21.45
N GLN A 55 -17.65 -22.37 -20.57
CA GLN A 55 -17.06 -23.67 -20.92
C GLN A 55 -18.19 -24.69 -21.12
N SER A 56 -18.36 -25.19 -22.34
CA SER A 56 -19.34 -26.26 -22.60
C SER A 56 -18.90 -27.53 -21.90
N SER A 57 -19.71 -28.05 -20.98
CA SER A 57 -19.45 -29.29 -20.23
C SER A 57 -19.64 -30.57 -21.06
N SER A 58 -19.78 -30.48 -22.38
CA SER A 58 -19.96 -31.65 -23.25
C SER A 58 -18.65 -32.41 -23.43
N VAL A 59 -18.53 -33.53 -22.72
CA VAL A 59 -17.42 -34.52 -22.72
C VAL A 59 -17.12 -35.16 -24.10
N LEU A 60 -17.64 -34.63 -25.22
CA LEU A 60 -17.51 -35.24 -26.55
C LEU A 60 -17.32 -34.25 -27.72
N ALA A 61 -16.90 -33.00 -27.50
CA ALA A 61 -16.66 -32.07 -28.61
C ALA A 61 -15.17 -31.79 -28.79
N ASP A 62 -14.60 -32.34 -29.87
CA ASP A 62 -13.25 -32.15 -30.41
C ASP A 62 -12.97 -30.71 -30.92
N ASN A 63 -13.69 -29.70 -30.42
CA ASN A 63 -13.61 -28.30 -30.85
C ASN A 63 -12.98 -27.42 -29.75
N SER A 64 -11.75 -27.74 -29.36
CA SER A 64 -10.97 -26.94 -28.40
C SER A 64 -10.74 -25.49 -28.84
N ASN A 65 -10.86 -25.16 -30.13
CA ASN A 65 -10.59 -23.81 -30.64
C ASN A 65 -11.67 -22.77 -30.31
N GLU A 66 -12.96 -23.11 -30.32
CA GLU A 66 -14.03 -22.12 -30.08
C GLU A 66 -14.08 -21.63 -28.63
N SER A 67 -13.77 -22.51 -27.66
CA SER A 67 -13.74 -22.14 -26.24
C SER A 67 -12.63 -21.13 -25.94
N TRP A 68 -11.45 -21.30 -26.54
CA TRP A 68 -10.33 -20.37 -26.36
C TRP A 68 -10.50 -19.06 -27.14
N GLU A 69 -11.25 -19.07 -28.25
CA GLU A 69 -11.66 -17.82 -28.89
C GLU A 69 -12.49 -16.92 -27.98
N SER A 70 -13.40 -17.49 -27.19
CA SER A 70 -14.21 -16.71 -26.24
C SER A 70 -13.36 -16.08 -25.14
N PHE A 71 -12.37 -16.81 -24.62
CA PHE A 71 -11.40 -16.30 -23.66
C PHE A 71 -10.59 -15.12 -24.22
N ARG A 72 -10.01 -15.27 -25.42
CA ARG A 72 -9.24 -14.22 -26.10
C ARG A 72 -10.09 -12.98 -26.44
N LYS A 73 -11.39 -13.17 -26.65
CA LYS A 73 -12.35 -12.08 -26.93
C LYS A 73 -12.96 -11.46 -25.67
N SER A 74 -12.61 -11.96 -24.48
CA SER A 74 -13.23 -11.49 -23.25
C SER A 74 -13.05 -9.99 -23.04
N GLU A 75 -14.11 -9.32 -22.59
CA GLU A 75 -14.11 -7.90 -22.25
C GLU A 75 -13.08 -7.58 -21.17
N TRP A 76 -12.73 -8.54 -20.29
CA TRP A 76 -11.74 -8.30 -19.24
C TRP A 76 -10.37 -7.91 -19.80
N PHE A 77 -9.91 -8.55 -20.89
CA PHE A 77 -8.64 -8.19 -21.55
C PHE A 77 -8.70 -6.83 -22.24
N ARG A 78 -9.90 -6.38 -22.61
CA ARG A 78 -10.12 -5.06 -23.21
C ARG A 78 -10.25 -3.96 -22.18
N ARG A 79 -10.50 -4.20 -20.91
CA ARG A 79 -10.67 -3.08 -19.95
C ARG A 79 -9.32 -2.44 -19.60
N GLY A 80 -9.27 -1.10 -19.50
CA GLY A 80 -8.02 -0.39 -19.19
C GLY A 80 -7.36 -0.82 -17.87
N TRP A 81 -8.10 -0.73 -16.77
CA TRP A 81 -7.59 -0.96 -15.41
C TRP A 81 -7.19 -2.41 -15.10
N THR A 82 -7.70 -3.39 -15.86
CA THR A 82 -7.32 -4.80 -15.69
C THR A 82 -5.89 -5.08 -16.14
N LEU A 83 -5.20 -4.11 -16.76
CA LEU A 83 -3.77 -4.21 -17.07
C LEU A 83 -2.94 -4.44 -15.81
N GLN A 84 -3.22 -3.68 -14.75
CA GLN A 84 -2.50 -3.82 -13.49
C GLN A 84 -2.93 -5.10 -12.75
N GLU A 85 -4.19 -5.53 -12.90
CA GLU A 85 -4.68 -6.82 -12.40
C GLU A 85 -3.99 -8.01 -13.06
N LEU A 86 -3.64 -7.89 -14.33
CA LEU A 86 -2.90 -8.92 -15.03
C LEU A 86 -1.42 -8.91 -14.65
N ILE A 87 -0.78 -7.74 -14.61
CA ILE A 87 0.69 -7.66 -14.50
C ILE A 87 1.18 -7.72 -13.06
N ALA A 88 0.53 -7.03 -12.12
CA ALA A 88 1.09 -6.84 -10.78
C ALA A 88 1.11 -8.12 -9.92
N PRO A 89 0.05 -8.96 -9.85
CA PRO A 89 0.03 -10.17 -9.00
C PRO A 89 1.02 -11.25 -9.46
N ALA A 90 1.60 -11.98 -8.50
CA ALA A 90 2.46 -13.14 -8.80
C ALA A 90 1.69 -14.29 -9.50
N SER A 91 0.42 -14.51 -9.14
CA SER A 91 -0.46 -15.47 -9.80
C SER A 91 -1.83 -14.86 -10.12
N VAL A 92 -2.40 -15.28 -11.25
CA VAL A 92 -3.75 -14.90 -11.67
C VAL A 92 -4.45 -16.16 -12.18
N ASP A 93 -5.56 -16.53 -11.56
CA ASP A 93 -6.38 -17.69 -11.92
C ASP A 93 -7.69 -17.21 -12.56
N PHE A 94 -8.04 -17.77 -13.72
CA PHE A 94 -9.18 -17.36 -14.54
C PHE A 94 -10.31 -18.37 -14.42
N PHE A 95 -11.52 -17.88 -14.19
CA PHE A 95 -12.72 -18.69 -14.00
C PHE A 95 -13.80 -18.29 -15.01
N SER A 96 -14.48 -19.29 -15.57
CA SER A 96 -15.61 -19.08 -16.48
C SER A 96 -16.84 -18.57 -15.75
N ARG A 97 -17.87 -18.22 -16.52
CA ARG A 97 -19.22 -17.91 -16.01
C ARG A 97 -19.82 -19.02 -15.14
N GLU A 98 -19.46 -20.26 -15.40
CA GLU A 98 -19.90 -21.45 -14.65
C GLU A 98 -19.04 -21.73 -13.41
N GLU A 99 -18.16 -20.79 -13.02
CA GLU A 99 -17.22 -20.90 -11.91
C GLU A 99 -16.20 -22.03 -12.07
N VAL A 100 -15.93 -22.44 -13.31
CA VAL A 100 -14.93 -23.47 -13.64
C VAL A 100 -13.58 -22.81 -13.88
N LEU A 101 -12.52 -23.37 -13.27
CA LEU A 101 -11.15 -22.94 -13.51
C LEU A 101 -10.76 -23.21 -14.97
N LEU A 102 -10.52 -22.13 -15.72
CA LEU A 102 -10.05 -22.18 -17.10
C LEU A 102 -8.54 -22.43 -17.16
N GLY A 103 -7.80 -21.84 -16.21
CA GLY A 103 -6.35 -21.92 -16.12
C GLY A 103 -5.78 -20.72 -15.38
N ASN A 104 -4.47 -20.57 -15.40
CA ASN A 104 -3.76 -19.49 -14.76
C ASN A 104 -2.85 -18.74 -15.73
N LYS A 105 -2.24 -17.65 -15.27
CA LYS A 105 -1.32 -16.82 -16.05
C LYS A 105 -0.21 -17.61 -16.74
N THR A 106 0.30 -18.66 -16.11
CA THR A 106 1.35 -19.52 -16.67
C THR A 106 0.79 -20.50 -17.70
N SER A 107 -0.34 -21.15 -17.42
CA SER A 107 -0.93 -22.13 -18.33
C SER A 107 -1.55 -21.50 -19.57
N LEU A 108 -1.98 -20.24 -19.48
CA LEU A 108 -2.62 -19.46 -20.55
C LEU A 108 -1.71 -18.36 -21.10
N GLU A 109 -0.40 -18.44 -20.84
CA GLU A 109 0.57 -17.39 -21.17
C GLU A 109 0.53 -17.01 -22.65
N GLN A 110 0.51 -18.01 -23.54
CA GLN A 110 0.48 -17.77 -24.98
C GLN A 110 -0.78 -17.00 -25.40
N ASP A 111 -1.96 -17.44 -24.96
CA ASP A 111 -3.24 -16.78 -25.26
C ASP A 111 -3.28 -15.34 -24.74
N ILE A 112 -2.73 -15.11 -23.55
CA ILE A 112 -2.66 -13.78 -22.94
C ILE A 112 -1.70 -12.88 -23.74
N CYS A 113 -0.52 -13.37 -24.12
CA CYS A 113 0.44 -12.63 -24.94
C CYS A 113 -0.17 -12.24 -26.29
N GLU A 114 -0.78 -13.19 -27.00
CA GLU A 114 -1.42 -12.96 -28.29
C GLU A 114 -2.57 -11.94 -28.20
N THR A 115 -3.36 -11.99 -27.12
CA THR A 115 -4.52 -11.11 -26.94
C THR A 115 -4.14 -9.69 -26.50
N THR A 116 -3.11 -9.56 -25.67
CA THR A 116 -2.78 -8.28 -25.00
C THR A 116 -1.57 -7.57 -25.59
N GLY A 117 -0.74 -8.26 -26.36
CA GLY A 117 0.56 -7.76 -26.83
C GLY A 117 1.62 -7.66 -25.72
N ILE A 118 1.33 -8.17 -24.52
CA ILE A 118 2.26 -8.14 -23.38
C ILE A 118 3.24 -9.33 -23.52
N PRO A 119 4.56 -9.10 -23.40
CA PRO A 119 5.54 -10.18 -23.46
C PRO A 119 5.40 -11.21 -22.33
N ALA A 120 5.71 -12.48 -22.64
CA ALA A 120 5.73 -13.56 -21.64
C ALA A 120 6.64 -13.25 -20.44
N THR A 121 7.78 -12.60 -20.67
CA THR A 121 8.70 -12.18 -19.61
C THR A 121 8.05 -11.21 -18.63
N ALA A 122 7.19 -10.30 -19.09
CA ALA A 122 6.44 -9.39 -18.22
C ALA A 122 5.41 -10.16 -17.38
N LEU A 123 4.71 -11.13 -17.99
CA LEU A 123 3.75 -11.99 -17.27
C LEU A 123 4.41 -12.86 -16.20
N ARG A 124 5.67 -13.28 -16.43
CA ARG A 124 6.50 -14.03 -15.48
C ARG A 124 7.14 -13.19 -14.38
N GLY A 125 6.95 -11.86 -14.39
CA GLY A 125 7.41 -10.96 -13.33
C GLY A 125 8.78 -10.33 -13.53
N SER A 126 9.31 -10.26 -14.77
CA SER A 126 10.47 -9.41 -15.07
C SER A 126 10.24 -7.96 -14.61
N ALA A 127 11.30 -7.26 -14.24
CA ALA A 127 11.17 -5.89 -13.75
C ALA A 127 10.59 -5.01 -14.85
N LEU A 128 9.61 -4.15 -14.52
CA LEU A 128 8.98 -3.27 -15.51
C LEU A 128 9.96 -2.29 -16.16
N SER A 129 11.10 -2.03 -15.50
CA SER A 129 12.22 -1.25 -16.03
C SER A 129 12.94 -1.92 -17.21
N ASP A 130 12.81 -3.24 -17.36
CA ASP A 130 13.46 -4.01 -18.43
C ASP A 130 12.77 -3.77 -19.78
N PHE A 131 11.56 -3.21 -19.76
CA PHE A 131 10.74 -2.91 -20.93
C PHE A 131 10.79 -1.43 -21.27
N SER A 132 10.92 -1.14 -22.57
CA SER A 132 11.00 0.23 -23.07
C SER A 132 9.73 1.03 -22.75
N VAL A 133 9.84 2.36 -22.73
CA VAL A 133 8.67 3.23 -22.54
C VAL A 133 7.64 3.01 -23.64
N ALA A 134 8.07 2.88 -24.89
CA ALA A 134 7.17 2.64 -26.02
C ALA A 134 6.40 1.32 -25.86
N GLU A 135 7.09 0.27 -25.41
CA GLU A 135 6.49 -1.05 -25.21
C GLU A 135 5.47 -1.05 -24.06
N ARG A 136 5.82 -0.48 -22.91
CA ARG A 136 4.86 -0.36 -21.80
C ARG A 136 3.65 0.51 -22.15
N MET A 137 3.83 1.54 -22.97
CA MET A 137 2.72 2.35 -23.49
C MET A 137 1.80 1.53 -24.40
N SER A 138 2.35 0.64 -25.24
CA SER A 138 1.57 -0.16 -26.19
C SER A 138 0.65 -1.18 -25.51
N TRP A 139 0.93 -1.59 -24.27
CA TRP A 139 0.09 -2.52 -23.49
C TRP A 139 -1.34 -2.02 -23.21
N THR A 140 -1.63 -0.75 -23.50
CA THR A 140 -2.98 -0.18 -23.43
C THR A 140 -3.68 -0.03 -24.77
N GLU A 141 -3.03 -0.30 -25.90
CA GLU A 141 -3.58 0.00 -27.23
C GLU A 141 -4.89 -0.73 -27.49
N CYS A 142 -4.92 -2.05 -27.27
CA CYS A 142 -6.08 -2.91 -27.44
C CYS A 142 -7.15 -2.76 -26.34
N ARG A 143 -6.93 -1.87 -25.37
CA ARG A 143 -7.85 -1.65 -24.25
C ARG A 143 -8.89 -0.58 -24.57
N GLU A 144 -10.01 -0.56 -23.86
CA GLU A 144 -11.11 0.36 -23.94
C GLU A 144 -11.41 0.85 -22.53
N THR A 145 -11.77 2.12 -22.42
CA THR A 145 -11.99 2.77 -21.13
C THR A 145 -13.27 3.60 -21.18
N THR A 146 -14.03 3.58 -20.09
CA THR A 146 -15.24 4.39 -19.93
C THR A 146 -14.89 5.87 -19.96
N TYR A 147 -13.86 6.27 -19.21
CA TYR A 147 -13.25 7.59 -19.31
C TYR A 147 -12.04 7.51 -20.22
N LYS A 148 -12.02 8.34 -21.27
CA LYS A 148 -10.92 8.38 -22.25
C LYS A 148 -9.56 8.65 -21.60
N GLU A 149 -9.53 9.35 -20.47
CA GLU A 149 -8.33 9.66 -19.67
C GLU A 149 -7.73 8.42 -18.99
N ASP A 150 -8.53 7.39 -18.68
CA ASP A 150 -8.04 6.15 -18.05
C ASP A 150 -7.07 5.38 -18.95
N LYS A 151 -7.02 5.69 -20.26
CA LYS A 151 -5.94 5.21 -21.15
C LYS A 151 -4.56 5.62 -20.64
N ALA A 152 -4.44 6.79 -20.00
CA ALA A 152 -3.24 7.23 -19.32
C ALA A 152 -3.20 6.71 -17.88
N TYR A 153 -4.29 6.83 -17.12
CA TYR A 153 -4.25 6.53 -15.68
C TYR A 153 -4.04 5.04 -15.36
N SER A 154 -4.47 4.14 -16.22
CA SER A 154 -4.20 2.71 -16.07
C SER A 154 -2.70 2.34 -16.18
N LEU A 155 -1.86 3.24 -16.70
CA LEU A 155 -0.40 3.06 -16.83
C LEU A 155 0.41 3.59 -15.64
N LEU A 156 -0.20 4.28 -14.68
CA LEU A 156 0.54 4.92 -13.58
C LEU A 156 1.37 3.91 -12.77
N GLY A 157 0.77 2.78 -12.40
CA GLY A 157 1.48 1.70 -11.71
C GLY A 157 2.50 0.96 -12.58
N ILE A 158 2.33 0.99 -13.91
CA ILE A 158 3.25 0.35 -14.86
C ILE A 158 4.54 1.17 -15.04
N PHE A 159 4.41 2.50 -14.94
CA PHE A 159 5.55 3.42 -14.98
C PHE A 159 6.08 3.81 -13.60
N ASP A 160 5.40 3.41 -12.53
CA ASP A 160 5.68 3.82 -11.15
C ASP A 160 5.75 5.35 -11.02
N VAL A 161 4.76 6.03 -11.61
CA VAL A 161 4.62 7.49 -11.59
C VAL A 161 3.30 7.89 -10.98
N TYR A 162 3.25 9.10 -10.42
CA TYR A 162 2.06 9.68 -9.85
C TYR A 162 1.65 10.94 -10.61
N MET A 163 0.36 11.07 -10.89
CA MET A 163 -0.24 12.31 -11.36
C MET A 163 -1.71 12.39 -10.91
N PRO A 164 -2.25 13.59 -10.64
CA PRO A 164 -3.68 13.75 -10.33
C PRO A 164 -4.59 13.28 -11.48
N LEU A 165 -5.63 12.52 -11.13
CA LEU A 165 -6.70 12.12 -12.06
C LEU A 165 -7.64 13.31 -12.28
N ILE A 166 -7.60 13.88 -13.48
CA ILE A 166 -8.46 14.99 -13.89
C ILE A 166 -9.38 14.49 -14.99
N TYR A 167 -10.58 14.04 -14.63
CA TYR A 167 -11.59 13.63 -15.60
C TYR A 167 -12.18 14.85 -16.34
N GLY A 168 -12.31 14.73 -17.65
CA GLY A 168 -12.74 15.83 -18.53
C GLY A 168 -11.58 16.59 -19.17
N GLU A 169 -10.33 16.32 -18.80
CA GLU A 169 -9.16 16.99 -19.37
C GLU A 169 -8.84 16.54 -20.82
N GLY A 170 -9.36 15.39 -21.24
CA GLY A 170 -9.06 14.80 -22.53
C GLY A 170 -7.93 13.76 -22.48
N LYS A 171 -8.11 12.65 -23.20
CA LYS A 171 -7.11 11.57 -23.36
C LYS A 171 -5.72 12.11 -23.73
N ASP A 172 -5.63 13.00 -24.72
CA ASP A 172 -4.33 13.47 -25.21
C ASP A 172 -3.60 14.34 -24.19
N ARG A 173 -4.34 15.09 -23.37
CA ARG A 173 -3.76 15.89 -22.29
C ARG A 173 -3.30 15.00 -21.13
N ALA A 174 -4.11 14.02 -20.74
CA ALA A 174 -3.75 13.03 -19.74
C ALA A 174 -2.49 12.23 -20.15
N LEU A 175 -2.41 11.79 -21.42
CA LEU A 175 -1.23 11.09 -21.96
C LEU A 175 0.01 12.00 -22.02
N ARG A 176 -0.15 13.29 -22.31
CA ARG A 176 0.96 14.25 -22.30
C ARG A 176 1.54 14.39 -20.89
N ARG A 177 0.68 14.59 -19.88
CA ARG A 177 1.09 14.68 -18.48
C ARG A 177 1.76 13.38 -18.01
N LEU A 178 1.23 12.22 -18.40
CA LEU A 178 1.85 10.93 -18.12
C LEU A 178 3.28 10.86 -18.68
N ARG A 179 3.48 11.24 -19.95
CA ARG A 179 4.82 11.28 -20.57
C ARG A 179 5.76 12.25 -19.86
N GLU A 180 5.26 13.42 -19.46
CA GLU A 180 6.06 14.38 -18.68
C GLU A 180 6.52 13.78 -17.34
N GLU A 181 5.67 13.05 -16.63
CA GLU A 181 6.06 12.38 -15.37
C GLU A 181 7.05 11.22 -15.61
N ILE A 182 6.90 10.45 -16.70
CA ILE A 182 7.86 9.41 -17.11
C ILE A 182 9.23 10.03 -17.43
N ASP A 183 9.26 11.14 -18.17
CA ASP A 183 10.48 11.86 -18.52
C ASP A 183 11.16 12.44 -17.28
N LYS A 184 10.40 12.98 -16.33
CA LYS A 184 10.95 13.42 -15.04
C LYS A 184 11.53 12.25 -14.26
N ALA A 185 10.85 11.11 -14.24
CA ALA A 185 11.31 9.92 -13.53
C ALA A 185 12.62 9.36 -14.12
N SER A 186 12.75 9.34 -15.45
CA SER A 186 13.96 8.87 -16.13
C SER A 186 15.16 9.80 -15.92
N ARG A 187 14.94 11.11 -15.79
CA ARG A 187 15.98 12.12 -15.49
C ARG A 187 16.33 12.22 -14.00
N GLY A 188 15.73 11.40 -13.15
CA GLY A 188 15.90 11.49 -11.70
C GLY A 188 15.41 12.81 -11.09
N THR A 189 14.63 13.60 -11.87
CA THR A 189 14.09 14.91 -11.49
C THR A 189 12.59 14.84 -11.17
N SER A 190 12.02 13.63 -11.12
CA SER A 190 10.67 13.43 -10.60
C SER A 190 10.66 13.83 -9.14
N LEU A 191 10.00 14.95 -8.88
CA LEU A 191 9.59 15.39 -7.54
C LEU A 191 8.66 14.36 -6.85
N PHE A 192 8.22 13.32 -7.58
CA PHE A 192 7.33 12.27 -7.12
C PHE A 192 7.82 10.87 -7.53
N LYS A 193 9.12 10.57 -7.38
CA LYS A 193 9.44 9.20 -6.97
C LYS A 193 8.69 8.98 -5.65
N ARG A 194 8.09 7.80 -5.44
CA ARG A 194 7.84 7.36 -4.07
C ARG A 194 9.19 7.41 -3.38
N GLU A 195 9.48 8.48 -2.65
CA GLU A 195 10.35 8.36 -1.49
C GLU A 195 9.61 7.34 -0.63
N ASP A 196 10.01 6.09 -0.78
CA ASP A 196 9.57 5.09 0.16
C ASP A 196 10.25 5.52 1.45
N PHE A 197 9.55 6.31 2.26
CA PHE A 197 9.94 6.81 3.59
C PHE A 197 10.22 5.66 4.58
N SER A 198 10.53 4.47 4.04
CA SER A 198 11.07 3.29 4.66
C SER A 198 12.28 3.67 5.51
N VAL A 199 12.17 3.37 6.79
CA VAL A 199 13.24 3.49 7.75
C VAL A 199 13.25 2.21 8.55
N SER A 200 14.40 1.53 8.56
CA SER A 200 14.54 0.20 9.14
C SER A 200 14.18 0.19 10.63
N PHE A 201 13.22 -0.64 11.03
CA PHE A 201 12.75 -0.73 12.41
C PHE A 201 13.87 -1.20 13.38
N SER A 202 14.05 -0.47 14.48
CA SER A 202 14.99 -0.82 15.55
C SER A 202 14.32 -0.72 16.92
N LEU A 203 14.56 -1.73 17.77
CA LEU A 203 14.16 -1.76 19.19
C LEU A 203 15.37 -1.72 20.12
N SER A 204 16.50 -1.16 19.68
CA SER A 204 17.75 -1.15 20.45
C SER A 204 17.63 -0.58 21.87
N ASP A 205 16.63 0.27 22.13
CA ASP A 205 16.40 0.91 23.43
C ASP A 205 15.33 0.21 24.29
N VAL A 206 14.72 -0.88 23.83
CA VAL A 206 13.64 -1.56 24.55
C VAL A 206 14.00 -3.01 24.85
N SER A 207 13.96 -3.39 26.12
CA SER A 207 14.15 -4.78 26.53
C SER A 207 13.01 -5.65 26.00
N ASP A 208 13.33 -6.48 25.02
CA ASP A 208 12.41 -7.45 24.46
C ASP A 208 12.19 -8.63 25.42
N VAL A 209 10.98 -9.17 25.43
CA VAL A 209 10.62 -10.33 26.25
C VAL A 209 10.30 -11.49 25.31
N GLU A 210 11.00 -12.62 25.46
CA GLU A 210 10.84 -13.81 24.60
C GLU A 210 9.40 -14.37 24.61
N HIS A 211 8.66 -14.16 25.71
CA HIS A 211 7.33 -14.74 25.91
C HIS A 211 6.30 -13.68 26.36
N PHE A 212 5.75 -12.94 25.39
CA PHE A 212 4.62 -12.05 25.64
C PHE A 212 3.28 -12.83 25.62
N VAL A 213 2.60 -12.90 26.78
CA VAL A 213 1.34 -13.63 26.92
C VAL A 213 0.14 -12.80 26.41
N ALA A 214 -0.73 -13.48 25.66
CA ALA A 214 -1.81 -12.97 24.84
C ALA A 214 -2.65 -11.80 25.42
N ARG A 215 -2.45 -10.62 24.84
CA ARG A 215 -3.34 -9.44 24.90
C ARG A 215 -3.97 -9.15 23.54
N LYS A 216 -4.54 -10.20 22.92
CA LYS A 216 -5.05 -10.16 21.54
C LYS A 216 -6.16 -9.11 21.36
N ILE A 217 -7.02 -8.96 22.37
CA ILE A 217 -8.14 -8.01 22.32
C ILE A 217 -7.61 -6.57 22.30
N GLU A 218 -6.64 -6.26 23.14
CA GLU A 218 -6.01 -4.95 23.22
C GLU A 218 -5.23 -4.64 21.94
N LEU A 219 -4.48 -5.60 21.38
CA LEU A 219 -3.80 -5.43 20.10
C LEU A 219 -4.77 -5.09 18.96
N VAL A 220 -5.91 -5.80 18.88
CA VAL A 220 -6.95 -5.51 17.88
C VAL A 220 -7.56 -4.13 18.10
N LYS A 221 -7.76 -3.71 19.36
CA LYS A 221 -8.26 -2.37 19.69
C LYS A 221 -7.27 -1.28 19.27
N ILE A 222 -5.97 -1.48 19.53
CA ILE A 222 -4.91 -0.55 19.10
C ILE A 222 -4.92 -0.42 17.57
N HIS A 223 -4.88 -1.55 16.85
CA HIS A 223 -4.88 -1.55 15.39
C HIS A 223 -6.10 -0.83 14.81
N LYS A 224 -7.29 -1.14 15.32
CA LYS A 224 -8.54 -0.51 14.88
C LYS A 224 -8.56 1.00 15.15
N ALA A 225 -7.99 1.45 16.27
CA ALA A 225 -7.98 2.86 16.65
C ALA A 225 -6.95 3.67 15.87
N LEU A 226 -5.80 3.07 15.50
CA LEU A 226 -4.80 3.70 14.65
C LEU A 226 -5.24 3.78 13.18
N GLY A 227 -6.06 2.85 12.69
CA GLY A 227 -6.62 2.89 11.35
C GLY A 227 -5.57 2.75 10.23
N VAL A 228 -6.03 2.71 8.98
CA VAL A 228 -5.17 2.54 7.77
C VAL A 228 -5.54 3.54 6.68
N ASP A 229 -6.34 4.56 7.00
CA ASP A 229 -6.85 5.55 6.06
C ASP A 229 -5.85 6.71 5.80
N GLY A 230 -4.64 6.62 6.36
CA GLY A 230 -3.59 7.64 6.24
C GLY A 230 -3.89 8.93 7.02
N SER A 231 -4.96 8.96 7.81
CA SER A 231 -5.24 10.05 8.73
C SER A 231 -4.41 9.90 9.99
N ARG A 232 -4.01 11.01 10.59
CA ARG A 232 -3.30 10.98 11.86
C ARG A 232 -4.24 10.56 12.99
N ARG A 233 -3.89 9.47 13.67
CA ARG A 233 -4.60 8.96 14.84
C ARG A 233 -3.67 8.91 16.04
N VAL A 234 -4.25 9.07 17.24
CA VAL A 234 -3.53 8.96 18.51
C VAL A 234 -4.23 7.93 19.37
N VAL A 235 -3.47 6.97 19.89
CA VAL A 235 -3.95 5.99 20.86
C VAL A 235 -3.17 6.21 22.15
N VAL A 236 -3.89 6.32 23.26
CA VAL A 236 -3.29 6.47 24.59
C VAL A 236 -3.44 5.15 25.33
N LEU A 237 -2.31 4.54 25.69
CA LEU A 237 -2.27 3.38 26.56
C LEU A 237 -2.05 3.83 27.99
N HIS A 238 -3.04 3.63 28.85
CA HIS A 238 -2.99 4.01 30.25
C HIS A 238 -3.27 2.81 31.17
N GLY A 239 -2.78 2.87 32.40
CA GLY A 239 -2.90 1.78 33.37
C GLY A 239 -1.78 1.84 34.41
N LEU A 240 -1.89 1.04 35.46
CA LEU A 240 -0.94 1.01 36.57
C LEU A 240 0.50 0.73 36.09
N GLY A 241 1.48 1.17 36.86
CA GLY A 241 2.88 0.81 36.66
C GLY A 241 3.05 -0.72 36.63
N GLY A 242 3.94 -1.23 35.77
CA GLY A 242 4.20 -2.68 35.67
C GLY A 242 3.14 -3.52 34.95
N ILE A 243 1.98 -2.97 34.54
CA ILE A 243 0.92 -3.71 33.82
C ILE A 243 1.30 -4.12 32.37
N GLY A 244 2.55 -3.90 31.97
CA GLY A 244 3.10 -4.30 30.67
C GLY A 244 2.72 -3.41 29.48
N LYS A 245 2.37 -2.13 29.69
CA LYS A 245 2.01 -1.19 28.60
C LYS A 245 3.08 -1.16 27.51
N THR A 246 4.33 -0.91 27.89
CA THR A 246 5.52 -0.95 27.01
C THR A 246 5.59 -2.26 26.22
N GLN A 247 5.44 -3.42 26.88
CA GLN A 247 5.53 -4.72 26.23
C GLN A 247 4.38 -4.99 25.24
N LEU A 248 3.16 -4.49 25.53
CA LEU A 248 2.05 -4.53 24.58
C LEU A 248 2.32 -3.69 23.34
N THR A 249 2.92 -2.51 23.51
CA THR A 249 3.31 -1.64 22.40
C THR A 249 4.42 -2.27 21.55
N VAL A 250 5.43 -2.90 22.18
CA VAL A 250 6.47 -3.66 21.47
C VAL A 250 5.86 -4.79 20.65
N ALA A 251 4.97 -5.59 21.26
CA ALA A 251 4.29 -6.68 20.57
C ALA A 251 3.45 -6.17 19.37
N TYR A 252 2.79 -5.02 19.51
CA TYR A 252 2.07 -4.36 18.42
C TYR A 252 3.01 -3.94 17.30
N ALA A 253 4.06 -3.19 17.63
CA ALA A 253 5.03 -2.66 16.68
C ALA A 253 5.68 -3.78 15.86
N LYS A 254 6.10 -4.87 16.49
CA LYS A 254 6.66 -6.04 15.81
C LYS A 254 5.70 -6.71 14.84
N ARG A 255 4.43 -6.84 15.24
CA ARG A 255 3.41 -7.55 14.47
C ARG A 255 2.95 -6.77 13.24
N HIS A 256 2.99 -5.45 13.33
CA HIS A 256 2.49 -4.52 12.32
C HIS A 256 3.61 -3.71 11.67
N LYS A 257 4.87 -4.14 11.81
CA LYS A 257 6.04 -3.38 11.31
C LYS A 257 5.93 -3.06 9.82
N ASP A 258 5.37 -3.99 9.04
CA ASP A 258 5.27 -3.89 7.59
C ASP A 258 4.09 -3.00 7.14
N ASP A 259 3.19 -2.65 8.07
CA ASP A 259 2.11 -1.69 7.82
C ASP A 259 2.63 -0.24 7.80
N TYR A 260 3.82 -0.01 8.37
CA TYR A 260 4.42 1.31 8.53
C TYR A 260 5.71 1.45 7.71
N SER A 261 5.95 2.65 7.17
CA SER A 261 7.23 3.01 6.54
C SER A 261 8.32 3.23 7.59
N GLY A 262 7.98 3.66 8.79
CA GLY A 262 8.94 3.78 9.89
C GLY A 262 8.25 3.70 11.23
N ILE A 263 8.91 3.07 12.20
CA ILE A 263 8.47 3.05 13.60
C ILE A 263 9.56 3.68 14.45
N PHE A 264 9.19 4.73 15.18
CA PHE A 264 10.10 5.53 15.98
C PHE A 264 9.73 5.45 17.45
N TRP A 265 10.67 4.99 18.28
CA TRP A 265 10.48 4.88 19.73
C TRP A 265 11.11 6.08 20.44
N LEU A 266 10.32 6.78 21.24
CA LEU A 266 10.70 8.03 21.90
C LEU A 266 10.50 7.91 23.41
N ASN A 267 11.53 8.25 24.18
CA ASN A 267 11.47 8.28 25.64
C ASN A 267 11.07 9.67 26.12
N ILE A 268 9.85 9.84 26.64
CA ILE A 268 9.29 11.12 27.11
C ILE A 268 9.30 11.24 28.64
N LYS A 269 10.32 10.66 29.29
CA LYS A 269 10.54 10.84 30.74
C LYS A 269 10.69 12.31 31.13
N ASP A 270 11.42 13.06 30.31
CA ASP A 270 11.71 14.49 30.45
C ASP A 270 12.06 15.07 29.06
N GLU A 271 12.12 16.40 28.96
CA GLU A 271 12.32 17.10 27.68
C GLU A 271 13.66 16.74 27.03
N ASN A 272 14.73 16.63 27.82
CA ASN A 272 16.05 16.30 27.31
C ASN A 272 16.10 14.84 26.79
N SER A 273 15.52 13.89 27.55
CA SER A 273 15.36 12.50 27.11
C SER A 273 14.58 12.38 25.79
N LEU A 274 13.56 13.22 25.61
CA LEU A 274 12.78 13.27 24.39
C LEU A 274 13.61 13.82 23.23
N LYS A 275 14.25 14.97 23.41
CA LYS A 275 15.14 15.60 22.40
C LYS A 275 16.27 14.66 21.96
N GLN A 276 16.89 13.93 22.89
CA GLN A 276 17.88 12.90 22.57
C GLN A 276 17.29 11.73 21.77
N SER A 277 16.03 11.37 22.01
CA SER A 277 15.32 10.38 21.20
C SER A 277 15.12 10.89 19.76
N PHE A 278 14.81 12.18 19.57
CA PHE A 278 14.74 12.81 18.24
C PHE A 278 16.09 12.79 17.51
N VAL A 279 17.22 12.97 18.19
CA VAL A 279 18.55 12.80 17.59
C VAL A 279 18.76 11.39 17.03
N LYS A 280 18.29 10.36 17.75
CA LYS A 280 18.36 8.98 17.25
C LYS A 280 17.51 8.79 16.00
N VAL A 281 16.29 9.34 16.01
CA VAL A 281 15.38 9.32 14.85
C VAL A 281 16.01 10.03 13.65
N ALA A 282 16.58 11.22 13.84
CA ALA A 282 17.27 11.96 12.80
C ALA A 282 18.43 11.15 12.19
N LYS A 283 19.27 10.52 13.02
CA LYS A 283 20.36 9.64 12.54
C LYS A 283 19.84 8.44 11.74
N GLN A 284 18.71 7.87 12.16
CA GLN A 284 18.08 6.74 11.48
C GLN A 284 17.52 7.17 10.11
N ILE A 285 16.85 8.32 10.04
CA ILE A 285 16.34 8.88 8.78
C ILE A 285 17.51 9.23 7.86
N SER A 286 18.52 9.95 8.32
CA SER A 286 19.67 10.37 7.50
C SER A 286 20.47 9.20 6.92
N ARG A 287 20.48 8.04 7.60
CA ARG A 287 21.14 6.83 7.08
C ARG A 287 20.43 6.28 5.84
N GLU A 288 19.11 6.23 5.86
CA GLU A 288 18.30 5.65 4.79
C GLU A 288 17.91 6.71 3.73
N HIS A 289 17.86 7.99 4.11
CA HIS A 289 17.47 9.14 3.29
C HIS A 289 18.51 10.28 3.35
N PRO A 290 19.72 10.11 2.76
CA PRO A 290 20.78 11.14 2.81
C PRO A 290 20.41 12.46 2.12
N LEU A 291 19.40 12.45 1.23
CA LEU A 291 18.91 13.63 0.52
C LEU A 291 17.86 14.44 1.30
N ALA A 292 17.51 14.04 2.53
CA ALA A 292 16.66 14.84 3.40
C ALA A 292 17.42 16.11 3.86
N LEU A 293 17.47 17.11 2.97
CA LEU A 293 18.31 18.32 2.98
C LEU A 293 18.37 19.09 4.31
N ARG A 294 17.32 19.03 5.13
CA ARG A 294 17.31 19.66 6.47
C ARG A 294 18.05 18.80 7.49
N LEU A 295 17.86 17.48 7.48
CA LEU A 295 18.48 16.56 8.44
C LEU A 295 19.97 16.34 8.20
N SER A 296 20.45 16.51 6.96
CA SER A 296 21.89 16.40 6.63
C SER A 296 22.72 17.60 7.09
N ASN A 297 22.09 18.75 7.35
CA ASN A 297 22.75 20.00 7.70
C ASN A 297 22.67 20.36 9.19
N VAL A 298 21.91 19.62 9.99
CA VAL A 298 21.74 19.90 11.43
C VAL A 298 22.89 19.28 12.20
N ASP A 299 23.64 20.10 12.95
CA ASP A 299 24.59 19.58 13.93
C ASP A 299 23.83 18.99 15.13
N THR A 300 23.80 17.66 15.19
CA THR A 300 23.13 16.91 16.26
C THR A 300 23.70 17.14 17.67
N ASN A 301 24.82 17.87 17.80
CA ASN A 301 25.48 18.15 19.07
C ASN A 301 25.30 19.61 19.55
N GLU A 302 24.85 20.54 18.70
CA GLU A 302 24.78 21.97 19.04
C GLU A 302 23.36 22.42 19.43
N ASN A 303 22.34 22.14 18.59
CA ASN A 303 20.98 22.59 18.83
C ASN A 303 19.95 21.46 18.67
N LEU A 304 19.53 20.90 19.80
CA LEU A 304 18.55 19.81 19.83
C LEU A 304 17.15 20.23 19.36
N ASP A 305 16.80 21.51 19.46
CA ASP A 305 15.50 22.01 19.00
C ASP A 305 15.42 22.02 17.47
N ASP A 306 16.50 22.38 16.79
CA ASP A 306 16.58 22.32 15.32
C ASP A 306 16.47 20.87 14.82
N VAL A 307 17.02 19.91 15.57
CA VAL A 307 16.85 18.48 15.27
C VAL A 307 15.39 18.06 15.37
N VAL A 308 14.69 18.48 16.43
CA VAL A 308 13.27 18.17 16.64
C VAL A 308 12.43 18.72 15.48
N ASP A 309 12.66 19.98 15.10
CA ASP A 309 11.91 20.60 14.02
C ASP A 309 12.22 19.99 12.66
N ALA A 310 13.46 19.66 12.35
CA ALA A 310 13.82 18.97 11.10
C ALA A 310 13.15 17.59 10.98
N VAL A 311 13.09 16.82 12.08
CA VAL A 311 12.38 15.53 12.09
C VAL A 311 10.87 15.72 11.93
N LYS A 312 10.28 16.71 12.62
CA LYS A 312 8.85 17.03 12.48
C LYS A 312 8.50 17.45 11.06
N GLU A 313 9.30 18.29 10.43
CA GLU A 313 9.12 18.71 9.03
C GLU A 313 9.14 17.49 8.09
N TRP A 314 10.11 16.59 8.26
CA TRP A 314 10.21 15.37 7.44
C TRP A 314 9.00 14.44 7.62
N LEU A 315 8.53 14.26 8.86
CA LEU A 315 7.33 13.48 9.16
C LEU A 315 6.04 14.13 8.66
N SER A 316 6.06 15.46 8.46
CA SER A 316 4.90 16.24 7.99
C SER A 316 4.82 16.31 6.46
N LEU A 317 5.79 15.76 5.72
CA LEU A 317 5.75 15.74 4.25
C LEU A 317 4.44 15.11 3.75
N LEU A 318 3.83 15.72 2.73
CA LEU A 318 2.47 15.37 2.24
C LEU A 318 2.28 13.89 1.89
N ASN A 319 3.34 13.18 1.51
CA ASN A 319 3.31 11.77 1.13
C ASN A 319 3.79 10.83 2.26
N ASN A 320 4.30 11.37 3.37
CA ASN A 320 4.83 10.62 4.49
C ASN A 320 3.72 10.33 5.52
N LYS A 321 2.81 9.41 5.18
CA LYS A 321 1.59 9.14 5.97
C LYS A 321 1.58 7.80 6.71
N ARG A 322 2.63 6.99 6.57
CA ARG A 322 2.67 5.60 7.07
C ARG A 322 3.68 5.41 8.20
N TRP A 323 4.01 6.43 8.98
CA TRP A 323 4.90 6.26 10.13
C TRP A 323 4.11 6.00 11.42
N LEU A 324 4.78 5.41 12.42
CA LEU A 324 4.27 5.23 13.78
C LEU A 324 5.27 5.84 14.77
N MET A 325 4.82 6.81 15.58
CA MET A 325 5.59 7.33 16.70
C MET A 325 5.07 6.75 18.02
N ILE A 326 5.97 6.16 18.80
CA ILE A 326 5.68 5.57 20.10
C ILE A 326 6.36 6.43 21.16
N TYR A 327 5.55 7.13 21.96
CA TYR A 327 6.04 7.90 23.11
C TYR A 327 5.86 7.06 24.38
N ASP A 328 6.96 6.60 24.99
CA ASP A 328 6.95 5.78 26.21
C ASP A 328 7.53 6.55 27.41
N ASN A 329 7.15 6.13 28.63
CA ASN A 329 7.47 6.78 29.91
C ASN A 329 6.82 8.17 30.12
N TYR A 330 5.62 8.40 29.59
CA TYR A 330 4.87 9.64 29.83
C TYR A 330 4.12 9.61 31.18
N ASP A 331 4.86 9.64 32.28
CA ASP A 331 4.28 9.45 33.62
C ASP A 331 3.60 10.70 34.20
N SER A 332 3.99 11.89 33.73
CA SER A 332 3.51 13.17 34.26
C SER A 332 2.91 14.07 33.16
N PRO A 333 1.68 13.78 32.68
CA PRO A 333 1.07 14.58 31.63
C PRO A 333 0.68 15.99 32.11
N LYS A 334 0.86 17.00 31.24
CA LYS A 334 0.41 18.37 31.50
C LYS A 334 -1.13 18.43 31.54
N LEU A 335 -1.68 18.58 32.74
CA LEU A 335 -3.11 18.78 32.96
C LEU A 335 -3.42 20.28 33.09
N PRO A 336 -4.61 20.74 32.65
CA PRO A 336 -5.02 22.13 32.85
C PRO A 336 -4.93 22.53 34.33
N GLY A 337 -4.14 23.56 34.65
CA GLY A 337 -3.97 24.07 36.02
C GLY A 337 -2.72 23.60 36.79
N LYS A 338 -1.91 22.69 36.23
CA LYS A 338 -0.57 22.37 36.80
C LYS A 338 0.53 23.16 36.08
N THR A 339 1.22 24.02 36.81
CA THR A 339 2.38 24.81 36.35
C THR A 339 3.70 24.17 36.78
N ASP A 340 3.81 22.85 36.67
CA ASP A 340 5.08 22.17 36.93
C ASP A 340 5.98 22.34 35.70
N PRO A 341 7.10 23.09 35.80
CA PRO A 341 8.00 23.34 34.69
C PRO A 341 8.74 22.07 34.22
N THR A 342 8.71 20.98 34.99
CA THR A 342 9.33 19.70 34.60
C THR A 342 8.44 18.84 33.69
N VAL A 343 7.19 19.27 33.46
CA VAL A 343 6.21 18.52 32.68
C VAL A 343 6.32 18.84 31.19
N VAL A 344 6.67 17.82 30.40
CA VAL A 344 6.79 17.90 28.95
C VAL A 344 5.43 18.13 28.29
N ASN A 345 5.31 19.19 27.50
CA ASN A 345 4.14 19.39 26.65
C ASN A 345 4.29 18.60 25.35
N ILE A 346 3.81 17.36 25.32
CA ILE A 346 3.92 16.48 24.14
C ILE A 346 3.44 17.13 22.82
N ARG A 347 2.51 18.09 22.88
CA ARG A 347 1.96 18.76 21.69
C ARG A 347 3.02 19.54 20.90
N GLU A 348 4.07 20.02 21.54
CA GLU A 348 5.18 20.73 20.89
C GLU A 348 6.08 19.79 20.06
N PHE A 349 6.04 18.49 20.39
CA PHE A 349 6.84 17.43 19.77
C PHE A 349 6.03 16.56 18.80
N LEU A 350 4.80 16.94 18.51
CA LEU A 350 3.96 16.31 17.51
C LEU A 350 4.27 16.96 16.14
N PRO A 351 4.41 16.18 15.04
CA PRO A 351 4.47 16.73 13.68
C PRO A 351 3.26 17.65 13.37
N GLU A 352 3.27 18.40 12.28
CA GLU A 352 2.12 19.24 11.92
C GLU A 352 1.01 18.42 11.22
N LEU A 353 -0.19 19.00 11.15
CA LEU A 353 -1.33 18.47 10.39
C LEU A 353 -1.47 19.32 9.13
N TYR A 354 -1.39 18.70 7.95
CA TYR A 354 -1.82 19.31 6.69
C TYR A 354 -3.23 18.86 6.30
#